data_AF-A0A1F3XY40-F1
#
_entry.id   AF-A0A1F3XY40-F1
#
_cell.length_a   1.000
_cell.length_b   1.000
_cell.length_c   1.000
_cell.angle_alpha   90.00
_cell.angle_beta   90.00
_cell.angle_gamma   90.00
#
_symmetry.space_group_name_H-M   'P 1'
#
loop_
_entity.id
_entity.type
_entity.pdbx_description
1 polymer ?
#
loop_
_entity_poly.entity_id
_entity_poly.type
_entity_poly.pdbx_seq_one_letter_code
_entity_poly.pdbx_strand_id
1 'polypeptide(L)'
;MLERIAGIALTCLLISNNGLSSSAVKANDVARINGLPPIGKWMIAPDGTYAHWLGDSFEGKKLREPINIVIVDAVAKTADEARDRLTRACVQAGYPIRRGHSGGYHGFIGNKLWDQLPQQKDRAFSNEPFELTNNHGRLFGPASIDGKFWFTGSLSRERVAPLSKVKHAYVSFNQARDHFADALDQKSAYKKARFVKIDNALLGDTTCTTGDHDGVGILLEAEK
;
A
#
# COMPACT_ATOMS: atom_id res chain seq x y z
N MET A 1 52.04 31.13 12.23
CA MET A 1 51.17 31.48 13.37
C MET A 1 49.90 32.06 12.78
N LEU A 2 48.71 31.47 12.78
CA LEU A 2 48.16 30.27 13.41
C LEU A 2 47.21 29.62 12.39
N GLU A 3 47.15 28.30 12.43
CA GLU A 3 46.14 27.46 11.78
C GLU A 3 44.73 27.76 12.31
N ARG A 4 43.70 27.51 11.48
CA ARG A 4 42.50 26.74 11.88
C ARG A 4 41.65 26.40 10.65
N ILE A 5 41.85 25.18 10.19
CA ILE A 5 40.96 24.44 9.30
C ILE A 5 39.73 24.06 10.15
N ALA A 6 38.54 24.55 9.80
CA ALA A 6 37.29 24.04 10.33
C ALA A 6 36.61 23.21 9.23
N GLY A 7 36.95 21.93 9.18
CA GLY A 7 36.22 20.94 8.40
C GLY A 7 34.84 20.73 8.99
N ILE A 8 33.81 21.12 8.24
CA ILE A 8 32.45 20.65 8.49
C ILE A 8 32.34 19.30 7.79
N ALA A 9 32.59 18.24 8.54
CA ALA A 9 32.18 16.90 8.14
C ALA A 9 30.65 16.89 8.08
N LEU A 10 30.12 16.99 6.86
CA LEU A 10 28.72 16.71 6.58
C LEU A 10 28.53 15.21 6.80
N THR A 11 28.06 14.83 8.00
CA THR A 11 27.64 13.47 8.29
C THR A 11 26.41 13.18 7.44
N CYS A 12 26.64 12.65 6.25
CA CYS A 12 25.61 12.00 5.44
C CYS A 12 25.13 10.81 6.25
N LEU A 13 24.02 10.98 6.97
CA LEU A 13 23.31 9.87 7.59
C LEU A 13 22.74 9.05 6.44
N LEU A 14 23.48 8.04 6.00
CA LEU A 14 22.95 6.95 5.18
C LEU A 14 21.83 6.30 6.00
N ILE A 15 20.58 6.67 5.70
CA ILE A 15 19.43 5.90 6.16
C ILE A 15 19.53 4.56 5.44
N SER A 16 20.12 3.57 6.12
CA SER A 16 20.11 2.19 5.69
C SER A 16 18.64 1.77 5.55
N ASN A 17 18.26 1.45 4.32
CA ASN A 17 16.92 1.01 3.97
C ASN A 17 16.75 -0.44 4.48
N ASN A 18 16.61 -0.60 5.80
CA ASN A 18 16.52 -1.89 6.48
C ASN A 18 15.17 -2.54 6.16
N GLY A 19 15.15 -3.36 5.11
CA GLY A 19 14.02 -4.25 4.88
C GLY A 19 14.00 -5.31 5.95
N LEU A 20 12.82 -5.53 6.54
CA LEU A 20 12.59 -6.74 7.33
C LEU A 20 12.80 -7.97 6.43
N SER A 21 13.44 -8.99 7.00
CA SER A 21 13.71 -10.29 6.36
C SER A 21 12.42 -10.92 5.80
N SER A 22 12.53 -11.57 4.63
CA SER A 22 11.42 -12.17 3.87
C SER A 22 10.74 -13.38 4.53
N SER A 23 11.21 -13.83 5.70
CA SER A 23 10.70 -15.03 6.37
C SER A 23 9.22 -14.97 6.79
N ALA A 24 8.62 -13.78 6.80
CA ALA A 24 7.20 -13.58 7.09
C ALA A 24 6.26 -13.95 5.92
N VAL A 25 6.76 -14.02 4.68
CA VAL A 25 5.94 -14.23 3.48
C VAL A 25 6.16 -15.63 2.92
N LYS A 26 5.11 -16.45 2.91
CA LYS A 26 5.17 -17.80 2.34
C LYS A 26 5.27 -17.75 0.82
N ALA A 27 5.97 -18.70 0.23
CA ALA A 27 6.21 -18.73 -1.22
C ALA A 27 4.92 -18.81 -2.06
N ASN A 28 3.86 -19.44 -1.54
CA ASN A 28 2.53 -19.52 -2.18
C ASN A 28 1.71 -18.22 -2.04
N ASP A 29 2.13 -17.30 -1.18
CA ASP A 29 1.56 -15.97 -1.00
C ASP A 29 2.30 -14.90 -1.82
N VAL A 30 3.14 -15.32 -2.76
CA VAL A 30 3.80 -14.44 -3.72
C VAL A 30 3.25 -14.73 -5.12
N ALA A 31 2.57 -13.74 -5.70
CA ALA A 31 2.13 -13.78 -7.08
C ALA A 31 3.31 -13.52 -8.02
N ARG A 32 3.44 -14.36 -9.05
CA ARG A 32 4.44 -14.23 -10.12
C ARG A 32 3.69 -13.97 -11.42
N ILE A 33 3.59 -12.70 -11.79
CA ILE A 33 2.79 -12.22 -12.92
C ILE A 33 3.74 -11.74 -14.01
N ASN A 34 3.54 -12.19 -15.25
CA ASN A 34 4.39 -11.78 -16.38
C ASN A 34 4.44 -10.25 -16.50
N GLY A 35 5.66 -9.72 -16.57
CA GLY A 35 5.94 -8.28 -16.68
C GLY A 35 5.92 -7.49 -15.37
N LEU A 36 5.66 -8.14 -14.23
CA LEU A 36 5.71 -7.54 -12.90
C LEU A 36 6.80 -8.22 -12.06
N PRO A 37 7.38 -7.51 -11.07
CA PRO A 37 8.18 -8.18 -10.05
C PRO A 37 7.30 -9.14 -9.24
N PRO A 38 7.88 -10.11 -8.51
CA PRO A 38 7.15 -10.87 -7.51
C PRO A 38 6.43 -9.93 -6.53
N ILE A 39 5.15 -10.16 -6.28
CA ILE A 39 4.32 -9.31 -5.41
C ILE A 39 3.65 -10.17 -4.35
N GLY A 40 3.68 -9.72 -3.09
CA GLY A 40 2.93 -10.36 -2.02
C GLY A 40 1.43 -10.21 -2.21
N LYS A 41 0.68 -11.26 -1.86
CA LYS A 41 -0.78 -11.26 -1.94
C LYS A 41 -1.47 -10.42 -0.87
N TRP A 42 -0.80 -10.20 0.26
CA TRP A 42 -1.39 -9.68 1.50
C TRP A 42 -0.64 -8.46 2.02
N MET A 43 -1.38 -7.57 2.70
CA MET A 43 -0.76 -6.61 3.60
C MET A 43 -0.27 -7.33 4.86
N ILE A 44 0.92 -6.96 5.34
CA ILE A 44 1.59 -7.55 6.50
C ILE A 44 1.50 -6.59 7.68
N ALA A 45 1.06 -7.09 8.83
CA ALA A 45 0.95 -6.34 10.07
C ALA A 45 2.34 -6.04 10.69
N PRO A 46 2.44 -5.07 11.62
CA PRO A 46 3.71 -4.73 12.28
C PRO A 46 4.40 -5.91 12.99
N ASP A 47 3.62 -6.92 13.40
CA ASP A 47 4.11 -8.14 14.05
C ASP A 47 4.56 -9.24 13.05
N GLY A 48 4.51 -8.95 11.75
CA GLY A 48 4.87 -9.88 10.67
C GLY A 48 3.77 -10.87 10.27
N THR A 49 2.59 -10.82 10.89
CA THR A 49 1.45 -11.65 10.49
C THR A 49 0.66 -11.02 9.33
N TYR A 50 -0.28 -11.75 8.73
CA TYR A 50 -1.18 -11.13 7.75
C TYR A 50 -2.09 -10.11 8.44
N ALA A 51 -2.20 -8.92 7.86
CA ALA A 51 -3.09 -7.90 8.37
C ALA A 51 -4.55 -8.36 8.29
N HIS A 52 -5.25 -8.14 9.40
CA HIS A 52 -6.68 -8.30 9.50
C HIS A 52 -7.33 -6.96 9.80
N TRP A 53 -8.40 -6.63 9.08
CA TRP A 53 -9.03 -5.31 9.14
C TRP A 53 -9.50 -5.00 10.56
N LEU A 54 -8.74 -4.16 11.29
CA LEU A 54 -8.93 -3.80 12.70
C LEU A 54 -9.20 -4.99 13.66
N GLY A 55 -8.80 -6.21 13.28
CA GLY A 55 -9.13 -7.44 13.99
C GLY A 55 -10.62 -7.81 13.98
N ASP A 56 -11.42 -7.17 13.14
CA ASP A 56 -12.86 -7.41 13.01
C ASP A 56 -13.15 -8.68 12.21
N SER A 57 -14.38 -9.16 12.34
CA SER A 57 -14.91 -10.30 11.59
C SER A 57 -15.97 -9.84 10.59
N PHE A 58 -15.89 -10.35 9.36
CA PHE A 58 -16.93 -10.21 8.36
C PHE A 58 -17.62 -11.55 8.17
N GLU A 59 -18.94 -11.60 8.39
CA GLU A 59 -19.74 -12.84 8.34
C GLU A 59 -19.15 -13.99 9.19
N GLY A 60 -18.63 -13.65 10.37
CA GLY A 60 -18.04 -14.61 11.31
C GLY A 60 -16.62 -15.08 10.97
N LYS A 61 -16.00 -14.54 9.91
CA LYS A 61 -14.64 -14.87 9.47
C LYS A 61 -13.69 -13.68 9.65
N LYS A 62 -12.40 -13.95 9.88
CA LYS A 62 -11.38 -12.90 9.92
C LYS A 62 -11.25 -12.25 8.55
N LEU A 63 -11.35 -10.93 8.48
CA LEU A 63 -11.22 -10.19 7.24
C LEU A 63 -9.73 -9.93 6.95
N ARG A 64 -9.15 -10.62 5.96
CA ARG A 64 -7.74 -10.44 5.55
C ARG A 64 -7.65 -9.32 4.52
N GLU A 65 -6.66 -8.42 4.67
CA GLU A 65 -6.47 -7.28 3.76
C GLU A 65 -5.62 -7.67 2.52
N PRO A 66 -6.20 -7.71 1.31
CA PRO A 66 -5.52 -8.10 0.09
C PRO A 66 -4.74 -6.92 -0.53
N ILE A 67 -3.61 -7.22 -1.17
CA ILE A 67 -3.02 -6.29 -2.13
C ILE A 67 -3.94 -6.20 -3.36
N ASN A 68 -4.40 -5.00 -3.68
CA ASN A 68 -5.36 -4.76 -4.75
C ASN A 68 -4.95 -3.62 -5.71
N ILE A 69 -3.81 -2.97 -5.48
CA ILE A 69 -3.20 -2.00 -6.39
C ILE A 69 -1.74 -2.36 -6.66
N VAL A 70 -1.31 -2.17 -7.90
CA VAL A 70 0.09 -2.23 -8.33
C VAL A 70 0.39 -0.95 -9.10
N ILE A 71 1.50 -0.30 -8.82
CA ILE A 71 1.90 0.93 -9.50
C ILE A 71 3.34 0.81 -9.96
N VAL A 72 3.65 1.31 -11.15
CA VAL A 72 5.03 1.44 -11.63
C VAL A 72 5.30 2.86 -12.10
N ASP A 73 6.38 3.44 -11.60
CA ASP A 73 6.93 4.71 -12.08
C ASP A 73 8.26 4.44 -12.79
N ALA A 74 8.24 4.53 -14.12
CA ALA A 74 9.42 4.45 -14.98
C ALA A 74 9.99 5.83 -15.34
N VAL A 75 9.33 6.92 -14.90
CA VAL A 75 9.71 8.30 -15.20
C VAL A 75 10.71 8.81 -14.16
N ALA A 76 10.41 8.56 -12.88
CA ALA A 76 11.25 8.93 -11.75
C ALA A 76 12.68 8.40 -11.90
N LYS A 77 13.65 9.18 -11.43
CA LYS A 77 15.09 8.83 -11.46
C LYS A 77 15.60 8.32 -10.13
N THR A 78 14.90 8.65 -9.04
CA THR A 78 15.26 8.22 -7.69
C THR A 78 14.04 7.68 -6.95
N ALA A 79 14.28 6.87 -5.91
CA ALA A 79 13.24 6.35 -5.04
C ALA A 79 12.46 7.49 -4.34
N ASP A 80 13.16 8.56 -3.94
CA ASP A 80 12.53 9.71 -3.30
C ASP A 80 11.65 10.47 -4.29
N GLU A 81 12.11 10.67 -5.53
CA GLU A 81 11.31 11.28 -6.58
C GLU A 81 10.05 10.45 -6.88
N ALA A 82 10.17 9.13 -6.98
CA ALA A 82 9.03 8.24 -7.20
C ALA A 82 8.01 8.35 -6.06
N ARG A 83 8.48 8.39 -4.79
CA ARG A 83 7.63 8.56 -3.61
C ARG A 83 6.90 9.90 -3.63
N ASP A 84 7.60 10.98 -3.97
CA ASP A 84 7.04 12.32 -4.02
C ASP A 84 6.02 12.46 -5.17
N ARG A 85 6.33 11.88 -6.33
CA ARG A 85 5.41 11.82 -7.48
C ARG A 85 4.13 11.09 -7.12
N LEU A 86 4.24 9.90 -6.53
CA LEU A 86 3.06 9.13 -6.12
C LEU A 86 2.26 9.84 -5.02
N THR A 87 2.93 10.39 -4.01
CA THR A 87 2.26 11.12 -2.92
C THR A 87 1.48 12.32 -3.46
N ARG A 88 2.09 13.09 -4.37
CA ARG A 88 1.43 14.24 -5.03
C ARG A 88 0.25 13.79 -5.88
N ALA A 89 0.40 12.69 -6.63
CA ALA A 89 -0.68 12.11 -7.42
C ALA A 89 -1.85 11.67 -6.55
N CYS A 90 -1.61 11.03 -5.41
CA CYS A 90 -2.66 10.69 -4.44
C CYS A 90 -3.41 11.94 -3.95
N VAL A 91 -2.68 13.01 -3.59
CA VAL A 91 -3.30 14.27 -3.17
C VAL A 91 -4.16 14.88 -4.30
N GLN A 92 -3.64 14.92 -5.53
CA GLN A 92 -4.38 15.42 -6.71
C GLN A 92 -5.62 14.57 -7.01
N ALA A 93 -5.54 13.26 -6.81
CA ALA A 93 -6.66 12.33 -6.94
C ALA A 93 -7.72 12.49 -5.84
N GLY A 94 -7.47 13.31 -4.82
CA GLY A 94 -8.38 13.53 -3.70
C GLY A 94 -8.15 12.57 -2.53
N TYR A 95 -7.02 11.89 -2.48
CA TYR A 95 -6.58 11.01 -1.40
C TYR A 95 -5.39 11.63 -0.64
N PRO A 96 -5.58 12.74 0.10
CA PRO A 96 -4.52 13.26 0.95
C PRO A 96 -4.22 12.31 2.11
N ILE A 97 -3.08 12.54 2.75
CA ILE A 97 -2.70 11.84 3.99
C ILE A 97 -3.62 12.31 5.12
N ARG A 98 -4.36 11.40 5.76
CA ARG A 98 -5.29 11.70 6.86
C ARG A 98 -4.97 10.91 8.12
N ARG A 99 -5.33 11.47 9.29
CA ARG A 99 -5.24 10.80 10.61
C ARG A 99 -6.37 9.80 10.83
N GLY A 100 -6.25 9.01 11.88
CA GLY A 100 -7.31 8.14 12.40
C GLY A 100 -7.25 6.70 11.88
N HIS A 101 -6.25 6.37 11.08
CA HIS A 101 -6.12 5.05 10.45
C HIS A 101 -4.91 4.32 11.01
N SER A 102 -5.02 3.05 11.37
CA SER A 102 -3.87 2.26 11.83
C SER A 102 -2.72 2.27 10.81
N GLY A 103 -1.50 2.09 11.29
CA GLY A 103 -0.28 2.10 10.47
C GLY A 103 0.82 1.16 10.96
N GLY A 104 1.99 1.25 10.34
CA GLY A 104 3.13 0.35 10.53
C GLY A 104 3.06 -0.93 9.68
N TYR A 105 2.24 -0.94 8.63
CA TYR A 105 2.09 -2.10 7.76
C TYR A 105 3.24 -2.24 6.75
N HIS A 106 3.37 -3.42 6.17
CA HIS A 106 4.33 -3.71 5.12
C HIS A 106 3.68 -4.42 3.92
N GLY A 107 4.30 -4.27 2.75
CA GLY A 107 3.96 -5.01 1.53
C GLY A 107 5.21 -5.66 0.93
N PHE A 108 5.06 -6.82 0.30
CA PHE A 108 6.17 -7.55 -0.30
C PHE A 108 6.30 -7.24 -1.79
N ILE A 109 7.48 -6.80 -2.22
CA ILE A 109 7.81 -6.54 -3.63
C ILE A 109 9.22 -7.05 -3.93
N GLY A 110 9.35 -7.84 -4.99
CA GLY A 110 10.59 -8.51 -5.37
C GLY A 110 10.96 -9.60 -4.39
N ASN A 111 11.83 -9.27 -3.44
CA ASN A 111 12.37 -10.18 -2.42
C ASN A 111 12.35 -9.59 -1.01
N LYS A 112 11.70 -8.43 -0.81
CA LYS A 112 11.78 -7.64 0.41
C LYS A 112 10.41 -7.08 0.83
N LEU A 113 10.24 -6.91 2.13
CA LEU A 113 9.15 -6.13 2.72
C LEU A 113 9.47 -4.63 2.69
N TRP A 114 8.48 -3.86 2.25
CA TRP A 114 8.53 -2.41 2.15
C TRP A 114 7.55 -1.79 3.13
N ASP A 115 8.03 -0.80 3.87
CA ASP A 115 7.22 -0.04 4.82
C ASP A 115 6.10 0.70 4.11
N GLN A 116 5.02 0.93 4.86
CA GLN A 116 3.91 1.72 4.37
C GLN A 116 4.29 3.16 4.03
N LEU A 117 3.58 3.67 3.05
CA LEU A 117 3.37 5.07 2.76
C LEU A 117 1.89 5.38 3.03
N PRO A 118 1.58 6.46 3.76
CA PRO A 118 2.48 7.33 4.52
C PRO A 118 3.21 6.62 5.68
N GLN A 119 4.46 7.01 5.96
CA GLN A 119 5.26 6.43 7.06
C GLN A 119 4.85 6.92 8.45
N GLN A 120 4.15 8.06 8.53
CA GLN A 120 3.74 8.62 9.82
C GLN A 120 2.74 7.70 10.51
N LYS A 121 2.84 7.63 11.85
CA LYS A 121 1.92 6.86 12.68
C LYS A 121 0.48 7.37 12.52
N ASP A 122 -0.45 6.42 12.57
CA ASP A 122 -1.89 6.63 12.53
C ASP A 122 -2.36 7.37 11.26
N ARG A 123 -1.70 7.11 10.13
CA ARG A 123 -1.98 7.70 8.81
C ARG A 123 -2.26 6.68 7.72
N ALA A 124 -3.12 7.09 6.80
CA ALA A 124 -3.39 6.46 5.52
C ALA A 124 -3.68 7.52 4.46
N PHE A 125 -3.63 7.14 3.18
CA PHE A 125 -4.25 7.92 2.11
C PHE A 125 -5.75 7.69 2.17
N SER A 126 -6.56 8.74 2.23
CA SER A 126 -8.03 8.61 2.34
C SER A 126 -8.77 9.74 1.64
N ASN A 127 -9.86 9.40 0.94
CA ASN A 127 -10.67 10.38 0.24
C ASN A 127 -11.50 11.27 1.19
N GLU A 128 -11.90 10.74 2.34
CA GLU A 128 -12.69 11.46 3.34
C GLU A 128 -12.06 11.37 4.75
N PRO A 129 -12.39 12.30 5.67
CA PRO A 129 -12.06 12.15 7.08
C PRO A 129 -12.46 10.79 7.65
N PHE A 130 -11.67 10.29 8.61
CA PHE A 130 -11.93 9.02 9.28
C PHE A 130 -13.33 9.00 9.90
N GLU A 131 -13.84 10.12 10.39
CA GLU A 131 -15.16 10.22 11.01
C GLU A 131 -16.34 10.08 10.01
N LEU A 132 -16.05 9.88 8.73
CA LEU A 132 -17.03 9.68 7.65
C LEU A 132 -16.79 8.35 6.93
N THR A 133 -17.78 7.92 6.14
CA THR A 133 -17.62 6.79 5.21
C THR A 133 -16.56 7.16 4.18
N ASN A 134 -15.49 6.36 4.10
CA ASN A 134 -14.31 6.68 3.32
C ASN A 134 -13.73 5.45 2.62
N ASN A 135 -13.02 5.72 1.53
CA ASN A 135 -12.07 4.79 0.94
C ASN A 135 -10.68 5.21 1.43
N HIS A 136 -9.94 4.29 2.00
CA HIS A 136 -8.58 4.56 2.45
C HIS A 136 -7.66 3.39 2.14
N GLY A 137 -6.36 3.64 2.26
CA GLY A 137 -5.41 2.56 2.37
C GLY A 137 -3.97 2.99 2.39
N ARG A 138 -3.11 1.98 2.23
CA ARG A 138 -1.67 2.07 2.41
C ARG A 138 -0.99 1.60 1.15
N LEU A 139 0.07 2.30 0.77
CA LEU A 139 0.93 1.92 -0.34
C LEU A 139 2.26 1.44 0.21
N PHE A 140 2.99 0.60 -0.53
CA PHE A 140 4.26 0.01 -0.11
C PHE A 140 5.27 0.16 -1.24
N GLY A 141 6.49 0.56 -0.91
CA GLY A 141 7.55 0.84 -1.88
C GLY A 141 8.21 2.21 -1.64
N PRO A 142 8.97 2.75 -2.61
CA PRO A 142 9.23 2.19 -3.93
C PRO A 142 10.31 1.12 -3.95
N ALA A 143 10.04 0.00 -4.62
CA ALA A 143 11.06 -1.00 -4.95
C ALA A 143 11.72 -0.66 -6.30
N SER A 144 13.04 -0.42 -6.30
CA SER A 144 13.80 -0.19 -7.54
C SER A 144 14.17 -1.52 -8.19
N ILE A 145 13.56 -1.82 -9.34
CA ILE A 145 13.74 -3.07 -10.06
C ILE A 145 13.73 -2.75 -11.57
N ASP A 146 14.77 -3.19 -12.28
CA ASP A 146 14.94 -3.00 -13.73
C ASP A 146 14.80 -1.54 -14.20
N GLY A 147 15.36 -0.61 -13.41
CA GLY A 147 15.32 0.83 -13.71
C GLY A 147 13.95 1.48 -13.52
N LYS A 148 12.99 0.78 -12.91
CA LYS A 148 11.65 1.30 -12.58
C LYS A 148 11.43 1.27 -11.07
N PHE A 149 10.48 2.06 -10.59
CA PHE A 149 10.06 2.08 -9.19
C PHE A 149 8.67 1.48 -9.04
N TRP A 150 8.57 0.38 -8.30
CA TRP A 150 7.33 -0.36 -8.10
C TRP A 150 6.73 -0.09 -6.74
N PHE A 151 5.40 0.03 -6.71
CA PHE A 151 4.61 0.10 -5.49
C PHE A 151 3.48 -0.92 -5.54
N THR A 152 3.00 -1.29 -4.37
CA THR A 152 1.75 -2.05 -4.20
C THR A 152 0.86 -1.34 -3.20
N GLY A 153 -0.44 -1.65 -3.18
CA GLY A 153 -1.37 -1.04 -2.24
C GLY A 153 -2.46 -1.98 -1.78
N SER A 154 -2.94 -1.74 -0.57
CA SER A 154 -4.13 -2.35 0.02
C SER A 154 -5.10 -1.24 0.38
N LEU A 155 -6.21 -1.16 -0.36
CA LEU A 155 -7.27 -0.17 -0.15
C LEU A 155 -8.56 -0.86 0.29
N SER A 156 -9.26 -0.27 1.26
CA SER A 156 -10.56 -0.75 1.73
C SER A 156 -11.53 0.42 1.89
N ARG A 157 -12.82 0.12 1.77
CA ARG A 157 -13.93 1.02 2.06
C ARG A 157 -14.52 0.65 3.40
N GLU A 158 -14.75 1.67 4.20
CA GLU A 158 -15.39 1.56 5.50
C GLU A 158 -16.53 2.57 5.62
N ARG A 159 -17.50 2.24 6.46
CA ARG A 159 -18.57 3.16 6.87
C ARG A 159 -18.52 3.34 8.38
N VAL A 160 -18.93 4.51 8.83
CA VAL A 160 -19.05 4.79 10.27
C VAL A 160 -20.11 3.87 10.87
N ALA A 161 -19.77 3.30 12.01
CA ALA A 161 -20.64 2.42 12.80
C ALA A 161 -20.49 2.79 14.27
N PRO A 162 -21.20 3.85 14.75
CA PRO A 162 -20.96 4.41 16.09
C PRO A 162 -21.24 3.45 17.24
N LEU A 163 -22.09 2.44 16.99
CA LEU A 163 -22.54 1.46 17.99
C LEU A 163 -21.70 0.18 18.00
N SER A 164 -20.77 -0.01 17.07
CA SER A 164 -19.89 -1.18 17.07
C SER A 164 -18.61 -0.94 17.87
N LYS A 165 -18.01 -2.03 18.38
CA LYS A 165 -16.77 -2.01 19.16
C LYS A 165 -15.64 -1.33 18.38
N VAL A 166 -15.56 -1.62 17.09
CA VAL A 166 -14.79 -0.87 16.10
C VAL A 166 -15.72 0.21 15.58
N LYS A 167 -15.37 1.49 15.65
CA LYS A 167 -16.25 2.62 15.27
C LYS A 167 -16.60 2.67 13.77
N HIS A 168 -16.14 1.68 13.03
CA HIS A 168 -16.22 1.53 11.59
C HIS A 168 -16.59 0.09 11.28
N ALA A 169 -17.29 -0.10 10.17
CA ALA A 169 -17.55 -1.40 9.60
C ALA A 169 -16.95 -1.47 8.19
N TYR A 170 -16.33 -2.59 7.87
CA TYR A 170 -15.93 -2.91 6.50
C TYR A 170 -17.14 -2.86 5.54
N VAL A 171 -16.89 -2.37 4.32
CA VAL A 171 -17.88 -2.31 3.25
C VAL A 171 -17.41 -3.05 2.01
N SER A 172 -16.21 -2.73 1.49
CA SER A 172 -15.76 -3.27 0.20
C SER A 172 -14.26 -3.03 -0.04
N PHE A 173 -13.57 -4.01 -0.60
CA PHE A 173 -12.24 -3.82 -1.17
C PHE A 173 -12.32 -3.37 -2.63
N ASN A 174 -13.24 -3.92 -3.42
CA ASN A 174 -13.34 -3.60 -4.84
C ASN A 174 -13.73 -2.13 -5.09
N GLN A 175 -14.71 -1.60 -4.35
CA GLN A 175 -15.09 -0.19 -4.47
C GLN A 175 -13.93 0.75 -4.13
N ALA A 176 -13.13 0.42 -3.12
CA ALA A 176 -11.98 1.24 -2.75
C ALA A 176 -10.86 1.16 -3.78
N ARG A 177 -10.57 -0.04 -4.29
CA ARG A 177 -9.62 -0.29 -5.39
C ARG A 177 -9.99 0.53 -6.63
N ASP A 178 -11.22 0.35 -7.12
CA ASP A 178 -11.67 0.92 -8.38
C ASP A 178 -11.75 2.44 -8.27
N HIS A 179 -12.32 2.97 -7.18
CA HIS A 179 -12.38 4.42 -6.96
C HIS A 179 -10.99 5.05 -6.85
N PHE A 180 -10.04 4.41 -6.16
CA PHE A 180 -8.66 4.92 -6.05
C PHE A 180 -7.95 4.93 -7.41
N ALA A 181 -8.04 3.82 -8.15
CA ALA A 181 -7.41 3.70 -9.47
C ALA A 181 -8.01 4.69 -10.48
N ASP A 182 -9.34 4.81 -10.51
CA ASP A 182 -10.05 5.76 -11.38
C ASP A 182 -9.69 7.21 -11.05
N ALA A 183 -9.57 7.54 -9.76
CA ALA A 183 -9.20 8.89 -9.35
C ALA A 183 -7.76 9.24 -9.76
N LEU A 184 -6.81 8.31 -9.62
CA LEU A 184 -5.44 8.51 -10.12
C LEU A 184 -5.40 8.67 -11.64
N ASP A 185 -6.10 7.79 -12.36
CA ASP A 185 -6.18 7.78 -13.83
C ASP A 185 -6.68 9.11 -14.40
N GLN A 186 -7.74 9.64 -13.80
CA GLN A 186 -8.40 10.86 -14.26
C GLN A 186 -7.64 12.14 -13.87
N LYS A 187 -6.98 12.16 -12.71
CA LYS A 187 -6.51 13.41 -12.08
C LYS A 187 -5.00 13.51 -11.92
N SER A 188 -4.23 12.50 -12.33
CA SER A 188 -2.79 12.48 -12.13
C SER A 188 -2.03 11.91 -13.33
N ALA A 189 -0.71 11.80 -13.20
CA ALA A 189 0.18 11.18 -14.19
C ALA A 189 0.13 9.65 -14.19
N TYR A 190 -0.57 9.00 -13.26
CA TYR A 190 -0.66 7.54 -13.20
C TYR A 190 -1.91 7.05 -13.91
N LYS A 191 -1.76 6.25 -14.97
CA LYS A 191 -2.86 5.76 -15.79
C LYS A 191 -3.12 4.28 -15.58
N LYS A 192 -4.39 3.88 -15.60
CA LYS A 192 -4.77 2.47 -15.54
C LYS A 192 -4.32 1.76 -16.81
N ALA A 193 -3.43 0.79 -16.66
CA ALA A 193 -2.97 -0.03 -17.78
C ALA A 193 -3.83 -1.28 -17.95
N ARG A 194 -4.03 -2.05 -16.88
CA ARG A 194 -4.78 -3.31 -16.91
C ARG A 194 -5.13 -3.85 -15.52
N PHE A 195 -6.06 -4.78 -15.47
CA PHE A 195 -6.22 -5.66 -14.31
C PHE A 195 -5.09 -6.69 -14.26
N VAL A 196 -4.69 -7.07 -13.04
CA VAL A 196 -3.66 -8.07 -12.77
C VAL A 196 -4.22 -9.16 -11.88
N LYS A 197 -4.12 -10.41 -12.32
CA LYS A 197 -4.58 -11.57 -11.56
C LYS A 197 -3.55 -11.90 -10.48
N ILE A 198 -3.86 -11.55 -9.22
CA ILE A 198 -2.99 -11.77 -8.06
C ILE A 198 -3.34 -13.10 -7.36
N ASP A 199 -4.56 -13.63 -7.60
CA ASP A 199 -5.07 -14.87 -7.01
C ASP A 199 -5.08 -14.81 -5.48
N ASN A 200 -5.60 -13.71 -4.96
CA ASN A 200 -5.72 -13.41 -3.52
C ASN A 200 -7.16 -13.21 -3.06
N ALA A 201 -8.13 -13.84 -3.73
CA ALA A 201 -9.47 -14.06 -3.18
C ALA A 201 -9.46 -15.31 -2.30
N LEU A 202 -9.96 -15.21 -1.07
CA LEU A 202 -10.13 -16.36 -0.17
C LEU A 202 -11.51 -16.99 -0.36
N LEU A 203 -11.64 -17.80 -1.41
CA LEU A 203 -12.86 -18.56 -1.69
C LEU A 203 -12.85 -19.88 -0.92
N GLY A 204 -13.92 -20.14 -0.15
CA GLY A 204 -14.10 -21.42 0.56
C GLY A 204 -13.29 -21.59 1.86
N ASP A 205 -12.46 -20.62 2.26
CA ASP A 205 -11.82 -20.64 3.59
C ASP A 205 -12.90 -20.48 4.68
N THR A 206 -12.87 -21.34 5.70
CA THR A 206 -13.86 -21.36 6.77
C THR A 206 -13.55 -20.39 7.91
N THR A 207 -12.33 -19.85 7.96
CA THR A 207 -11.81 -19.03 9.07
C THR A 207 -11.51 -17.60 8.65
N CYS A 208 -11.15 -17.40 7.38
CA CYS A 208 -10.78 -16.11 6.81
C CYS A 208 -11.64 -15.80 5.59
N THR A 209 -11.79 -14.52 5.28
CA THR A 209 -12.43 -14.03 4.06
C THR A 209 -11.69 -12.80 3.57
N THR A 210 -11.80 -12.53 2.27
CA THR A 210 -11.42 -11.25 1.66
C THR A 210 -12.65 -10.45 1.29
N GLY A 211 -13.80 -10.69 1.94
CA GLY A 211 -15.05 -10.00 1.69
C GLY A 211 -15.46 -10.09 0.22
N ASP A 212 -15.66 -8.94 -0.42
CA ASP A 212 -16.01 -8.85 -1.84
C ASP A 212 -14.82 -8.94 -2.83
N HIS A 213 -13.58 -9.00 -2.33
CA HIS A 213 -12.40 -8.99 -3.20
C HIS A 213 -12.37 -10.16 -4.17
N ASP A 214 -12.20 -9.86 -5.45
CA ASP A 214 -12.30 -10.79 -6.59
C ASP A 214 -10.97 -11.47 -6.97
N GLY A 215 -9.88 -11.17 -6.23
CA GLY A 215 -8.56 -11.76 -6.45
C GLY A 215 -7.74 -11.05 -7.53
N VAL A 216 -8.20 -9.89 -8.02
CA VAL A 216 -7.46 -9.06 -8.97
C VAL A 216 -7.06 -7.71 -8.37
N GLY A 217 -5.92 -7.20 -8.82
CA GLY A 217 -5.51 -5.82 -8.60
C GLY A 217 -5.61 -5.00 -9.89
N ILE A 218 -5.39 -3.69 -9.79
CA ILE A 218 -5.23 -2.80 -10.95
C ILE A 218 -3.79 -2.34 -11.04
N LEU A 219 -3.18 -2.47 -12.22
CA LEU A 219 -1.88 -1.89 -12.55
C LEU A 219 -2.08 -0.46 -13.06
N LEU A 220 -1.39 0.50 -12.42
CA LEU A 220 -1.21 1.85 -12.92
C LEU A 220 0.23 2.12 -13.34
N GLU A 221 0.43 2.81 -14.44
CA GLU A 221 1.73 3.18 -14.98
C GLU A 221 1.88 4.70 -14.99
N ALA A 222 3.04 5.20 -14.54
CA ALA A 222 3.33 6.63 -14.61
C ALA A 222 3.65 7.06 -16.04
N GLU A 223 2.97 8.10 -16.49
CA GLU A 223 3.27 8.84 -17.70
C GLU A 223 4.18 10.04 -17.40
N LYS A 224 4.81 10.55 -18.46
CA LYS A 224 5.74 11.69 -18.39
C LYS A 224 5.04 12.98 -18.01
#